data_AF-A0A4Y1WR45-F1
#
_entry.id   AF-A0A4Y1WR45-F1
#
_cell.length_a   1.000
_cell.length_b   1.000
_cell.length_c   1.000
_cell.angle_alpha   90.00
_cell.angle_beta   90.00
_cell.angle_gamma   90.00
#
_symmetry.space_group_name_H-M   'P 1'
#
loop_
_entity.id
_entity.type
_entity.pdbx_description
1 polymer ?
#
loop_
_entity_poly.entity_id
_entity_poly.type
_entity_poly.pdbx_seq_one_letter_code
_entity_poly.pdbx_strand_id
1 'polypeptide(L)'
;MKKIFTLLAFAACCAAAAWSCSDEYDDSGLRQEIADIRQEIASMKEQVNSLKTLVDALNGNKFITNYTESDDGWSITFNDGKTITIRDGEKGADAPVLGIARFEGVYYWTLGGADEWLLDDAGSKIPVAGQDGKTPSVDEEGYWTIDGEPVKGADGQPVKAVGEDGDSFFEDVRQTDDEVIFILAGGETIRLPKAKEVNFVIERTTLTLKYGQTEKLAVTQKGVESYSISKPDGWRASLDGDVLSITAPVEGNIYAEKSGKVTVVAVGATATVVAAVEVNLPVFDDNNAGSSDWEEWN
;
A
#
# COMPACT_ATOMS: atom_id res chain seq x y z
N MET A 1 23.23 88.44 11.58
CA MET A 1 23.15 87.35 12.59
C MET A 1 21.77 86.71 12.70
N LYS A 2 20.64 87.46 12.71
CA LYS A 2 19.28 86.87 12.76
C LYS A 2 18.94 85.91 11.60
N LYS A 3 19.35 86.22 10.35
CA LYS A 3 19.05 85.39 9.16
C LYS A 3 19.84 84.08 9.06
N ILE A 4 20.98 83.97 9.74
CA ILE A 4 21.82 82.74 9.76
C ILE A 4 21.34 81.79 10.85
N PHE A 5 20.87 82.32 11.99
CA PHE A 5 20.27 81.52 13.06
C PHE A 5 18.94 80.87 12.65
N THR A 6 18.13 81.53 11.83
CA THR A 6 16.87 80.96 11.32
C THR A 6 17.09 79.83 10.31
N LEU A 7 18.20 79.87 9.55
CA LEU A 7 18.55 78.84 8.57
C LEU A 7 19.13 77.59 9.24
N LEU A 8 19.92 77.76 10.31
CA LEU A 8 20.43 76.68 11.15
C LEU A 8 19.34 76.00 11.99
N ALA A 9 18.34 76.77 12.47
CA ALA A 9 17.20 76.20 13.19
C ALA A 9 16.25 75.40 12.28
N PHE A 10 16.09 75.80 11.00
CA PHE A 10 15.26 75.07 10.04
C PHE A 10 15.97 73.79 9.53
N ALA A 11 17.29 73.84 9.32
CA ALA A 11 18.08 72.65 8.96
C ALA A 11 18.15 71.61 10.10
N ALA A 12 18.16 72.04 11.36
CA ALA A 12 18.12 71.15 12.52
C ALA A 12 16.74 70.47 12.70
N CYS A 13 15.63 71.18 12.43
CA CYS A 13 14.29 70.57 12.39
C CYS A 13 14.10 69.59 11.22
N CYS A 14 14.72 69.83 10.06
CA CYS A 14 14.69 68.88 8.94
C CYS A 14 15.58 67.65 9.17
N ALA A 15 16.69 67.78 9.91
CA ALA A 15 17.53 66.64 10.30
C ALA A 15 16.88 65.75 11.38
N ALA A 16 16.09 66.34 12.29
CA ALA A 16 15.33 65.57 13.29
C ALA A 16 14.13 64.82 12.68
N ALA A 17 13.56 65.31 11.59
CA ALA A 17 12.51 64.62 10.84
C ALA A 17 13.03 63.44 9.99
N ALA A 18 14.34 63.39 9.72
CA ALA A 18 14.99 62.27 9.01
C ALA A 18 15.40 61.11 9.94
N TRP A 19 15.31 61.28 11.26
CA TRP A 19 15.55 60.21 12.25
C TRP A 19 14.26 59.67 12.89
N SER A 20 13.10 60.17 12.47
CA SER A 20 11.79 59.75 12.99
C SER A 20 11.02 58.80 12.04
N CYS A 21 11.63 58.39 10.93
CA CYS A 21 11.00 57.48 9.95
C CYS A 21 12.01 56.43 9.45
N SER A 22 12.66 55.72 10.37
CA SER A 22 13.38 54.49 10.02
C SER A 22 13.23 53.41 11.08
N ASP A 23 12.06 53.35 11.73
CA ASP A 23 11.62 52.08 12.28
C ASP A 23 11.08 51.30 11.07
N GLU A 24 11.98 50.65 10.33
CA GLU A 24 11.58 49.63 9.38
C GLU A 24 10.71 48.65 10.15
N TYR A 25 9.47 48.46 9.70
CA TYR A 25 8.52 47.56 10.33
C TYR A 25 9.13 46.15 10.34
N ASP A 26 9.56 45.69 11.52
CA ASP A 26 10.16 44.37 11.72
C ASP A 26 9.05 43.30 11.75
N ASP A 27 8.76 42.75 10.57
CA ASP A 27 7.77 41.70 10.36
C ASP A 27 8.36 40.29 10.45
N SER A 28 9.59 40.14 10.94
CA SER A 28 10.30 38.86 10.99
C SER A 28 9.55 37.79 11.78
N GLY A 29 8.90 38.16 12.90
CA GLY A 29 8.06 37.26 13.69
C GLY A 29 6.86 36.73 12.90
N LEU A 30 6.12 37.62 12.21
CA LEU A 30 4.98 37.23 11.38
C LEU A 30 5.41 36.33 10.22
N ARG A 31 6.59 36.58 9.63
CA ARG A 31 7.13 35.73 8.56
C ARG A 31 7.50 34.34 9.05
N GLN A 32 8.02 34.22 10.27
CA GLN A 32 8.34 32.94 10.89
C GLN A 32 7.05 32.15 11.17
N GLU A 33 6.05 32.77 11.80
CA GLU A 33 4.74 32.16 12.03
C GLU A 33 4.09 31.65 10.72
N ILE A 34 4.14 32.44 9.65
CA ILE A 34 3.62 32.03 8.33
C ILE A 34 4.41 30.82 7.78
N ALA A 35 5.73 30.78 7.99
CA ALA A 35 6.55 29.65 7.54
C ALA A 35 6.19 28.37 8.30
N ASP A 36 6.02 28.47 9.62
CA ASP A 36 5.67 27.35 10.49
C ASP A 36 4.27 26.80 10.15
N ILE A 37 3.27 27.67 9.99
CA ILE A 37 1.91 27.29 9.54
C ILE A 37 1.94 26.57 8.18
N ARG A 38 2.76 27.04 7.23
CA ARG A 38 2.87 26.38 5.92
C ARG A 38 3.46 24.98 6.02
N GLN A 39 4.43 24.79 6.91
CA GLN A 39 5.03 23.48 7.17
C GLN A 39 4.02 22.53 7.83
N GLU A 40 3.23 23.03 8.78
CA GLU A 40 2.17 22.27 9.43
C GLU A 40 1.10 21.80 8.42
N ILE A 41 0.60 22.71 7.57
CA ILE A 41 -0.35 22.36 6.50
C ILE A 41 0.21 21.28 5.57
N ALA A 42 1.50 21.34 5.24
CA ALA A 42 2.14 20.32 4.42
C ALA A 42 2.18 18.96 5.13
N SER A 43 2.56 18.94 6.42
CA SER A 43 2.54 17.72 7.26
C SER A 43 1.15 17.10 7.33
N MET A 44 0.13 17.91 7.61
CA MET A 44 -1.27 17.46 7.66
C MET A 44 -1.72 16.85 6.33
N LYS A 45 -1.36 17.48 5.19
CA LYS A 45 -1.65 16.94 3.86
C LYS A 45 -0.99 15.57 3.63
N GLU A 46 0.24 15.36 4.09
CA GLU A 46 0.91 14.06 4.02
C GLU A 46 0.17 13.00 4.86
N GLN A 47 -0.26 13.36 6.07
CA GLN A 47 -0.98 12.45 6.97
C GLN A 47 -2.38 12.10 6.46
N VAL A 48 -3.16 13.07 5.93
CA VAL A 48 -4.46 12.81 5.28
C VAL A 48 -4.30 11.82 4.12
N ASN A 49 -3.29 12.03 3.27
CA ASN A 49 -3.02 11.14 2.14
C ASN A 49 -2.62 9.74 2.60
N SER A 50 -1.91 9.62 3.71
CA SER A 50 -1.56 8.33 4.32
C SER A 50 -2.80 7.59 4.80
N LEU A 51 -3.70 8.24 5.55
CA LEU A 51 -4.99 7.65 5.96
C LEU A 51 -5.83 7.20 4.77
N LYS A 52 -5.96 8.05 3.75
CA LYS A 52 -6.67 7.69 2.52
C LYS A 52 -6.08 6.45 1.85
N THR A 53 -4.75 6.40 1.74
CA THR A 53 -4.04 5.27 1.13
C THR A 53 -4.24 3.98 1.93
N LEU A 54 -4.26 4.06 3.27
CA LEU A 54 -4.54 2.91 4.14
C LEU A 54 -5.96 2.38 3.94
N VAL A 55 -6.96 3.26 3.81
CA VAL A 55 -8.35 2.83 3.53
C VAL A 55 -8.47 2.26 2.12
N ASP A 56 -7.81 2.85 1.11
CA ASP A 56 -7.74 2.29 -0.24
C ASP A 56 -7.09 0.89 -0.25
N ALA A 57 -6.05 0.69 0.56
CA ALA A 57 -5.39 -0.60 0.71
C ALA A 57 -6.32 -1.64 1.34
N LEU A 58 -7.07 -1.27 2.39
CA LEU A 58 -8.08 -2.14 3.01
C LEU A 58 -9.15 -2.56 2.00
N ASN A 59 -9.74 -1.59 1.29
CA ASN A 59 -10.80 -1.85 0.32
C ASN A 59 -10.32 -2.66 -0.88
N GLY A 60 -9.04 -2.51 -1.25
CA GLY A 60 -8.40 -3.24 -2.35
C GLY A 60 -7.83 -4.60 -1.96
N ASN A 61 -8.01 -5.07 -0.72
CA ASN A 61 -7.36 -6.28 -0.18
C ASN A 61 -5.85 -6.29 -0.41
N LYS A 62 -5.21 -5.12 -0.29
CA LYS A 62 -3.75 -4.98 -0.43
C LYS A 62 -3.05 -5.52 0.81
N PHE A 63 -1.79 -5.87 0.64
CA PHE A 63 -0.93 -6.34 1.71
C PHE A 63 0.40 -5.59 1.69
N ILE A 64 1.05 -5.55 2.85
CA ILE A 64 2.29 -4.83 3.09
C ILE A 64 3.48 -5.72 2.73
N THR A 65 4.36 -5.22 1.86
CA THR A 65 5.57 -5.91 1.42
C THR A 65 6.82 -5.44 2.17
N ASN A 66 6.81 -4.21 2.71
CA ASN A 66 7.89 -3.69 3.54
C ASN A 66 7.38 -2.80 4.68
N TYR A 67 8.04 -2.91 5.83
CA TYR A 67 7.86 -2.06 7.00
C TYR A 67 9.26 -1.64 7.46
N THR A 68 9.52 -0.33 7.49
CA THR A 68 10.76 0.22 8.03
C THR A 68 10.40 1.22 9.13
N GLU A 69 11.02 1.06 10.29
CA GLU A 69 10.93 2.00 11.41
C GLU A 69 12.27 2.72 11.57
N SER A 70 12.21 4.00 11.94
CA SER A 70 13.34 4.90 12.10
C SER A 70 13.00 5.98 13.13
N ASP A 71 14.00 6.75 13.54
CA ASP A 71 13.82 7.89 14.45
C ASP A 71 12.88 8.97 13.86
N ASP A 72 12.71 8.99 12.53
CA ASP A 72 11.82 9.93 11.82
C ASP A 72 10.40 9.36 11.59
N GLY A 73 10.09 8.18 12.14
CA GLY A 73 8.82 7.47 12.00
C GLY A 73 8.90 6.21 11.12
N TRP A 74 7.82 5.90 10.41
CA TRP A 74 7.61 4.64 9.68
C TRP A 74 7.46 4.83 8.17
N SER A 75 7.99 3.88 7.41
CA SER A 75 7.77 3.78 5.96
C SER A 75 7.16 2.42 5.62
N ILE A 76 5.98 2.45 5.00
CA ILE A 76 5.19 1.26 4.68
C ILE A 76 5.01 1.15 3.17
N THR A 77 5.42 0.01 2.60
CA THR A 77 5.24 -0.28 1.17
C THR A 77 4.21 -1.37 0.96
N PHE A 78 3.30 -1.16 0.01
CA PHE A 78 2.26 -2.11 -0.37
C PHE A 78 2.66 -2.96 -1.58
N ASN A 79 1.89 -4.01 -1.85
CA ASN A 79 2.11 -4.92 -2.97
C ASN A 79 1.95 -4.29 -4.36
N ASP A 80 1.37 -3.09 -4.46
CA ASP A 80 1.32 -2.30 -5.70
C ASP A 80 2.51 -1.34 -5.86
N GLY A 81 3.48 -1.37 -4.93
CA GLY A 81 4.67 -0.54 -4.93
C GLY A 81 4.45 0.88 -4.39
N LYS A 82 3.23 1.27 -4.00
CA LYS A 82 3.01 2.54 -3.30
C LYS A 82 3.64 2.48 -1.91
N THR A 83 4.18 3.61 -1.47
CA THR A 83 4.75 3.78 -0.13
C THR A 83 4.10 4.98 0.53
N ILE A 84 3.77 4.83 1.82
CA ILE A 84 3.43 5.94 2.70
C ILE A 84 4.52 6.13 3.73
N THR A 85 4.68 7.36 4.20
CA THR A 85 5.54 7.71 5.32
C THR A 85 4.66 8.28 6.41
N ILE A 86 4.78 7.75 7.62
CA ILE A 86 4.11 8.24 8.81
C ILE A 86 5.20 8.79 9.71
N ARG A 87 5.17 10.09 9.98
CA ARG A 87 6.14 10.73 10.87
C ARG A 87 5.70 10.55 12.31
N ASP A 88 6.67 10.32 13.18
CA ASP A 88 6.44 10.40 14.62
C ASP A 88 6.34 11.90 14.99
N GLY A 89 5.29 12.27 15.71
CA GLY A 89 4.98 13.66 16.05
C GLY A 89 4.42 13.73 17.46
N GLU A 90 4.69 14.82 18.17
CA GLU A 90 4.11 15.04 19.50
C GLU A 90 2.60 15.25 19.37
N LYS A 91 1.85 14.86 20.41
CA LYS A 91 0.41 15.09 20.47
C LYS A 91 0.16 16.49 21.01
N GLY A 92 -0.40 17.38 20.19
CA GLY A 92 -0.93 18.65 20.61
C GLY A 92 -2.14 18.47 21.52
N ALA A 93 -2.20 19.29 22.57
CA ALA A 93 -3.24 19.22 23.58
C ALA A 93 -4.58 19.83 23.10
N ASP A 94 -4.55 20.68 22.07
CA ASP A 94 -5.66 21.59 21.74
C ASP A 94 -6.15 21.51 20.28
N ALA A 95 -5.56 20.65 19.43
CA ALA A 95 -5.97 20.50 18.04
C ALA A 95 -7.14 19.51 17.87
N PRO A 96 -8.14 19.82 17.03
CA PRO A 96 -9.12 18.84 16.60
C PRO A 96 -8.44 17.67 15.87
N VAL A 97 -8.57 16.46 16.40
CA VAL A 97 -8.00 15.25 15.78
C VAL A 97 -8.84 14.84 14.58
N LEU A 98 -8.33 15.04 13.36
CA LEU A 98 -8.93 14.45 12.17
C LEU A 98 -8.63 12.95 12.16
N GLY A 99 -9.68 12.15 12.24
CA GLY A 99 -9.59 10.70 12.32
C GLY A 99 -10.44 10.00 11.26
N ILE A 100 -10.54 8.68 11.42
CA ILE A 100 -11.50 7.88 10.66
C ILE A 100 -12.21 6.92 11.60
N ALA A 101 -13.49 6.64 11.32
CA ALA A 101 -14.22 5.59 12.00
C ALA A 101 -15.08 4.79 11.03
N ARG A 102 -15.32 3.52 11.37
CA ARG A 102 -16.06 2.59 10.53
C ARG A 102 -17.53 2.56 10.92
N PHE A 103 -18.40 2.84 9.95
CA PHE A 103 -19.86 2.77 10.10
C PHE A 103 -20.45 1.99 8.93
N GLU A 104 -21.30 1.00 9.21
CA GLU A 104 -21.96 0.16 8.18
C GLU A 104 -21.01 -0.43 7.11
N GLY A 105 -19.78 -0.75 7.53
CA GLY A 105 -18.76 -1.34 6.66
C GLY A 105 -17.87 -0.34 5.92
N VAL A 106 -18.20 0.95 5.94
CA VAL A 106 -17.47 2.04 5.25
C VAL A 106 -16.70 2.90 6.26
N TYR A 107 -15.52 3.39 5.88
CA TYR A 107 -14.74 4.33 6.68
C TYR A 107 -15.12 5.78 6.32
N TYR A 108 -15.47 6.55 7.34
CA TYR A 108 -15.83 7.96 7.23
C TYR A 108 -14.85 8.81 8.02
N TRP A 109 -14.67 10.06 7.58
CA TRP A 109 -13.89 11.04 8.32
C TRP A 109 -14.57 11.38 9.64
N THR A 110 -13.76 11.52 10.69
CA THR A 110 -14.18 12.01 12.00
C THR A 110 -13.34 13.19 12.42
N LEU A 111 -13.84 13.96 13.36
CA LEU A 111 -13.20 15.14 13.92
C LEU A 111 -13.41 15.12 15.43
N GLY A 112 -12.36 14.93 16.23
CA GLY A 112 -12.47 14.87 17.69
C GLY A 112 -12.70 13.46 18.25
N GLY A 113 -12.65 12.42 17.40
CA GLY A 113 -12.69 11.00 17.80
C GLY A 113 -13.78 10.20 17.10
N ALA A 114 -13.90 8.91 17.45
CA ALA A 114 -14.65 7.92 16.67
C ALA A 114 -16.15 8.20 16.49
N ASP A 115 -16.77 8.99 17.36
CA ASP A 115 -18.21 9.26 17.37
C ASP A 115 -18.59 10.65 16.82
N GLU A 116 -17.60 11.47 16.43
CA GLU A 116 -17.79 12.82 15.93
C GLU A 116 -17.54 12.87 14.42
N TRP A 117 -18.61 12.72 13.64
CA TRP A 117 -18.52 12.57 12.18
C TRP A 117 -18.32 13.91 11.45
N LEU A 118 -17.48 13.87 10.42
CA LEU A 118 -17.43 14.92 9.41
C LEU A 118 -18.66 14.82 8.50
N LEU A 119 -19.41 15.91 8.37
CA LEU A 119 -20.62 15.96 7.54
C LEU A 119 -20.45 16.92 6.36
N ASP A 120 -21.07 16.59 5.23
CA ASP A 120 -21.22 17.50 4.09
C ASP A 120 -22.35 18.53 4.32
N ASP A 121 -22.54 19.46 3.37
CA ASP A 121 -23.60 20.48 3.46
C ASP A 121 -25.02 19.90 3.47
N ALA A 122 -25.22 18.65 3.04
CA ALA A 122 -26.50 17.94 3.11
C ALA A 122 -26.69 17.19 4.44
N GLY A 123 -25.70 17.22 5.34
CA GLY A 123 -25.69 16.49 6.61
C GLY A 123 -25.33 15.02 6.48
N SER A 124 -24.74 14.60 5.35
CA SER A 124 -24.31 13.22 5.11
C SER A 124 -22.87 13.00 5.55
N LYS A 125 -22.55 11.80 6.08
CA LYS A 125 -21.18 11.43 6.46
C LYS A 125 -20.28 11.39 5.23
N ILE A 126 -19.04 11.87 5.37
CA ILE A 126 -18.09 11.94 4.25
C ILE A 126 -17.17 10.72 4.24
N PRO A 127 -17.21 9.86 3.20
CA PRO A 127 -16.36 8.68 3.14
C PRO A 127 -14.90 9.07 2.82
N VAL A 128 -13.96 8.31 3.39
CA VAL A 128 -12.50 8.50 3.23
C VAL A 128 -12.03 8.14 1.83
N ALA A 129 -12.59 7.06 1.29
CA ALA A 129 -12.12 6.42 0.07
C ALA A 129 -13.26 5.74 -0.69
N GLY A 130 -12.96 5.21 -1.88
CA GLY A 130 -13.96 4.66 -2.81
C GLY A 130 -14.49 5.69 -3.81
N GLN A 131 -15.55 5.33 -4.53
CA GLN A 131 -16.10 6.12 -5.65
C GLN A 131 -16.56 7.53 -5.23
N ASP A 132 -17.08 7.67 -4.01
CA ASP A 132 -17.54 8.94 -3.43
C ASP A 132 -16.55 9.51 -2.40
N GLY A 133 -15.35 8.90 -2.28
CA GLY A 133 -14.35 9.25 -1.28
C GLY A 133 -13.82 10.66 -1.49
N LYS A 134 -14.00 11.53 -0.50
CA LYS A 134 -13.47 12.91 -0.53
C LYS A 134 -12.26 13.03 0.38
N THR A 135 -11.32 13.89 0.01
CA THR A 135 -10.07 14.09 0.75
C THR A 135 -10.10 15.48 1.39
N PRO A 136 -10.12 15.60 2.72
CA PRO A 136 -9.99 16.88 3.41
C PRO A 136 -8.67 17.56 3.04
N SER A 137 -8.69 18.88 2.92
CA SER A 137 -7.52 19.72 2.75
C SER A 137 -7.59 20.87 3.74
N VAL A 138 -6.48 21.56 3.93
CA VAL A 138 -6.44 22.83 4.66
C VAL A 138 -6.32 23.97 3.67
N ASP A 139 -7.14 25.02 3.85
CA ASP A 139 -7.08 26.26 3.07
C ASP A 139 -5.94 27.19 3.54
N GLU A 140 -5.85 28.39 2.96
CA GLU A 140 -4.79 29.37 3.28
C GLU A 140 -4.97 29.98 4.67
N GLU A 141 -6.21 30.01 5.18
CA GLU A 141 -6.60 30.53 6.49
C GLU A 141 -6.48 29.48 7.61
N GLY A 142 -6.12 28.25 7.28
CA GLY A 142 -5.90 27.17 8.22
C GLY A 142 -7.19 26.45 8.63
N TYR A 143 -8.25 26.48 7.84
CA TYR A 143 -9.49 25.73 8.06
C TYR A 143 -9.54 24.46 7.22
N TRP A 144 -10.18 23.44 7.78
CA TRP A 144 -10.50 22.23 7.06
C TRP A 144 -11.51 22.54 5.94
N THR A 145 -11.22 22.04 4.75
CA THR A 145 -12.06 22.15 3.56
C THR A 145 -12.20 20.82 2.86
N ILE A 146 -13.31 20.64 2.16
CA ILE A 146 -13.55 19.52 1.25
C ILE A 146 -14.01 20.08 -0.08
N ASP A 147 -13.30 19.74 -1.15
CA ASP A 147 -13.53 20.29 -2.50
C ASP A 147 -13.54 21.83 -2.52
N GLY A 148 -12.85 22.47 -1.58
CA GLY A 148 -12.79 23.94 -1.43
C GLY A 148 -13.86 24.55 -0.52
N GLU A 149 -14.83 23.76 -0.04
CA GLU A 149 -15.87 24.24 0.87
C GLU A 149 -15.48 23.98 2.35
N PRO A 150 -15.70 24.94 3.26
CA PRO A 150 -15.36 24.78 4.67
C PRO A 150 -16.09 23.62 5.33
N VAL A 151 -15.34 22.78 6.02
CA VAL A 151 -15.86 21.70 6.84
C VAL A 151 -16.39 22.26 8.15
N LYS A 152 -17.57 21.78 8.55
CA LYS A 152 -18.25 22.21 9.78
C LYS A 152 -18.22 21.12 10.83
N GLY A 153 -18.00 21.53 12.08
CA GLY A 153 -18.13 20.65 13.25
C GLY A 153 -19.60 20.38 13.58
N ALA A 154 -19.83 19.59 14.64
CA ALA A 154 -21.18 19.28 15.12
C ALA A 154 -21.99 20.52 15.55
N ASP A 155 -21.32 21.63 15.86
CA ASP A 155 -21.89 22.92 16.21
C ASP A 155 -22.24 23.80 14.98
N GLY A 156 -21.92 23.33 13.77
CA GLY A 156 -22.14 24.03 12.51
C GLY A 156 -21.12 25.12 12.19
N GLN A 157 -20.05 25.28 12.98
CA GLN A 157 -18.99 26.25 12.73
C GLN A 157 -17.85 25.65 11.90
N PRO A 158 -17.16 26.46 11.06
CA PRO A 158 -15.94 26.03 10.38
C PRO A 158 -14.88 25.55 11.37
N VAL A 159 -14.18 24.47 11.00
CA VAL A 159 -13.21 23.82 11.89
C VAL A 159 -11.81 24.25 11.51
N LYS A 160 -11.09 24.81 12.47
CA LYS A 160 -9.68 25.18 12.28
C LYS A 160 -8.80 23.92 12.36
N ALA A 161 -7.83 23.83 11.46
CA ALA A 161 -6.95 22.69 11.26
C ALA A 161 -5.65 22.78 12.09
N VAL A 162 -5.40 23.90 12.77
CA VAL A 162 -4.14 24.16 13.49
C VAL A 162 -4.06 23.34 14.77
N GLY A 163 -2.94 22.66 14.96
CA GLY A 163 -2.42 22.21 16.24
C GLY A 163 -1.18 22.99 16.66
N GLU A 164 -0.67 22.73 17.86
CA GLU A 164 0.65 23.21 18.27
C GLU A 164 1.67 22.13 17.90
N ASP A 165 2.65 22.46 17.06
CA ASP A 165 3.83 21.61 16.78
C ASP A 165 3.59 20.26 16.08
N GLY A 166 2.84 20.24 14.98
CA GLY A 166 2.95 19.16 14.00
C GLY A 166 2.31 17.83 14.41
N ASP A 167 1.18 17.93 15.12
CA ASP A 167 0.34 16.82 15.58
C ASP A 167 0.25 15.67 14.58
N SER A 168 0.54 14.47 15.06
CA SER A 168 0.35 13.25 14.28
C SER A 168 -1.07 12.72 14.42
N PHE A 169 -1.74 12.47 13.29
CA PHE A 169 -2.98 11.68 13.27
C PHE A 169 -2.76 10.22 13.68
N PHE A 170 -1.49 9.79 13.70
CA PHE A 170 -1.06 8.46 14.13
C PHE A 170 -0.43 8.55 15.51
N GLU A 171 -0.98 7.80 16.46
CA GLU A 171 -0.36 7.63 17.78
C GLU A 171 0.85 6.69 17.71
N ASP A 172 0.76 5.61 16.93
CA ASP A 172 1.80 4.58 16.86
C ASP A 172 1.57 3.68 15.63
N VAL A 173 2.62 3.01 15.15
CA VAL A 173 2.53 1.97 14.13
C VAL A 173 3.30 0.73 14.60
N ARG A 174 2.55 -0.32 14.92
CA ARG A 174 3.09 -1.60 15.40
C ARG A 174 3.03 -2.67 14.32
N GLN A 175 3.85 -3.71 14.45
CA GLN A 175 3.75 -4.89 13.58
C GLN A 175 3.79 -6.20 14.37
N THR A 176 3.17 -7.21 13.78
CA THR A 176 3.32 -8.62 14.15
C THR A 176 3.96 -9.37 12.97
N ASP A 177 4.04 -10.69 13.09
CA ASP A 177 4.44 -11.56 11.97
C ASP A 177 3.44 -11.48 10.80
N ASP A 178 2.16 -11.23 11.08
CA ASP A 178 1.07 -11.35 10.11
C ASP A 178 0.50 -10.01 9.61
N GLU A 179 0.60 -8.94 10.40
CA GLU A 179 -0.06 -7.66 10.12
C GLU A 179 0.74 -6.45 10.61
N VAL A 180 0.43 -5.29 10.05
CA VAL A 180 0.80 -3.98 10.60
C VAL A 180 -0.46 -3.32 11.15
N ILE A 181 -0.35 -2.76 12.35
CA ILE A 181 -1.41 -2.16 13.14
C ILE A 181 -1.09 -0.67 13.26
N PHE A 182 -1.89 0.16 12.60
CA PHE A 182 -1.82 1.62 12.68
C PHE A 182 -2.79 2.07 13.76
N ILE A 183 -2.29 2.79 14.75
CA ILE A 183 -3.07 3.32 15.87
C ILE A 183 -3.21 4.81 15.65
N LEU A 184 -4.45 5.30 15.60
CA LEU A 184 -4.74 6.71 15.38
C LEU A 184 -4.82 7.46 16.72
N ALA A 185 -4.58 8.77 16.69
CA ALA A 185 -4.62 9.60 17.90
C ALA A 185 -6.00 9.63 18.61
N GLY A 186 -7.08 9.26 17.91
CA GLY A 186 -8.42 9.05 18.45
C GLY A 186 -8.66 7.66 19.08
N GLY A 187 -7.67 6.77 19.03
CA GLY A 187 -7.70 5.40 19.56
C GLY A 187 -8.20 4.34 18.58
N GLU A 188 -8.67 4.72 17.39
CA GLU A 188 -9.06 3.77 16.35
C GLU A 188 -7.84 3.05 15.78
N THR A 189 -8.06 1.84 15.24
CA THR A 189 -6.98 1.05 14.64
C THR A 189 -7.30 0.61 13.24
N ILE A 190 -6.33 0.73 12.33
CA ILE A 190 -6.35 0.14 11.00
C ILE A 190 -5.37 -1.04 10.97
N ARG A 191 -5.76 -2.16 10.36
CA ARG A 191 -4.97 -3.40 10.31
C ARG A 191 -4.82 -3.88 8.89
N LEU A 192 -3.59 -4.01 8.41
CA LEU A 192 -3.29 -4.50 7.07
C LEU A 192 -2.40 -5.74 7.12
N PRO A 193 -2.71 -6.80 6.37
CA PRO A 193 -1.91 -8.02 6.36
C PRO A 193 -0.54 -7.77 5.73
N LYS A 194 0.47 -8.49 6.19
CA LYS A 194 1.80 -8.54 5.57
C LYS A 194 1.84 -9.62 4.49
N ALA A 195 2.74 -9.45 3.53
CA ALA A 195 3.04 -10.46 2.53
C ALA A 195 3.45 -11.76 3.23
N LYS A 196 2.73 -12.84 2.97
CA LYS A 196 3.10 -14.18 3.40
C LYS A 196 3.91 -14.86 2.32
N GLU A 197 4.99 -15.51 2.75
CA GLU A 197 5.83 -16.29 1.85
C GLU A 197 5.05 -17.51 1.34
N VAL A 198 4.99 -17.65 0.02
CA VAL A 198 4.48 -18.84 -0.65
C VAL A 198 5.64 -19.46 -1.41
N ASN A 199 5.91 -20.73 -1.14
CA ASN A 199 6.95 -21.49 -1.82
C ASN A 199 6.37 -22.80 -2.33
N PHE A 200 6.74 -23.20 -3.55
CA PHE A 200 6.35 -24.47 -4.15
C PHE A 200 7.43 -24.94 -5.12
N VAL A 201 8.13 -26.02 -4.76
CA VAL A 201 9.24 -26.58 -5.53
C VAL A 201 8.98 -28.05 -5.80
N ILE A 202 9.14 -28.47 -7.05
CA ILE A 202 9.07 -29.87 -7.46
C ILE A 202 10.50 -30.39 -7.61
N GLU A 203 10.81 -31.57 -7.06
CA GLU A 203 12.17 -32.11 -7.02
C GLU A 203 12.84 -32.28 -8.40
N ARG A 204 12.04 -32.41 -9.46
CA ARG A 204 12.49 -32.64 -10.83
C ARG A 204 11.64 -31.84 -11.80
N THR A 205 12.28 -31.29 -12.81
CA THR A 205 11.63 -30.45 -13.84
C THR A 205 11.42 -31.18 -15.16
N THR A 206 11.91 -32.41 -15.32
CA THR A 206 11.76 -33.22 -16.53
C THR A 206 11.59 -34.70 -16.21
N LEU A 207 10.69 -35.38 -16.92
CA LEU A 207 10.46 -36.83 -16.84
C LEU A 207 10.32 -37.45 -18.23
N THR A 208 10.90 -38.62 -18.40
CA THR A 208 10.62 -39.51 -19.54
C THR A 208 10.04 -40.81 -19.01
N LEU A 209 8.78 -41.09 -19.33
CA LEU A 209 7.99 -42.19 -18.77
C LEU A 209 7.59 -43.17 -19.86
N LYS A 210 7.64 -44.47 -19.57
CA LYS A 210 7.01 -45.48 -20.45
C LYS A 210 5.49 -45.36 -20.39
N TYR A 211 4.79 -45.84 -21.41
CA TYR A 211 3.32 -45.85 -21.42
C TYR A 211 2.75 -46.50 -20.15
N GLY A 212 1.77 -45.83 -19.53
CA GLY A 212 1.13 -46.24 -18.28
C GLY A 212 1.98 -46.14 -17.01
N GLN A 213 3.27 -45.80 -17.11
CA GLN A 213 4.14 -45.61 -15.95
C GLN A 213 3.67 -44.42 -15.12
N THR A 214 3.70 -44.58 -13.80
CA THR A 214 3.52 -43.48 -12.84
C THR A 214 4.83 -43.22 -12.12
N GLU A 215 5.22 -41.96 -12.07
CA GLU A 215 6.32 -41.49 -11.22
C GLU A 215 5.79 -40.57 -10.12
N LYS A 216 6.48 -40.61 -8.98
CA LYS A 216 6.18 -39.78 -7.81
C LYS A 216 7.35 -38.84 -7.57
N LEU A 217 7.05 -37.55 -7.49
CA LEU A 217 8.00 -36.49 -7.25
C LEU A 217 7.73 -35.86 -5.88
N ALA A 218 8.76 -35.73 -5.05
CA ALA A 218 8.65 -34.92 -3.85
C ALA A 218 8.41 -33.44 -4.21
N VAL A 219 7.57 -32.79 -3.41
CA VAL A 219 7.25 -31.38 -3.47
C VAL A 219 7.63 -30.75 -2.14
N THR A 220 8.35 -29.64 -2.18
CA THR A 220 8.54 -28.79 -0.99
C THR A 220 7.58 -27.62 -1.11
N GLN A 221 6.67 -27.46 -0.15
CA GLN A 221 5.70 -26.37 -0.15
C GLN A 221 5.60 -25.66 1.20
N LYS A 222 5.34 -24.35 1.15
CA LYS A 222 5.09 -23.50 2.32
C LYS A 222 4.04 -22.46 1.95
N GLY A 223 3.05 -22.25 2.81
CA GLY A 223 2.05 -21.19 2.63
C GLY A 223 1.06 -21.39 1.48
N VAL A 224 0.91 -22.63 0.97
CA VAL A 224 -0.04 -22.95 -0.09
C VAL A 224 -1.42 -23.24 0.52
N GLU A 225 -2.42 -22.47 0.10
CA GLU A 225 -3.81 -22.60 0.58
C GLU A 225 -4.67 -23.38 -0.41
N SER A 226 -4.40 -23.24 -1.71
CA SER A 226 -5.04 -24.01 -2.76
C SER A 226 -4.12 -24.20 -3.95
N TYR A 227 -4.44 -25.15 -4.83
CA TYR A 227 -3.68 -25.37 -6.05
C TYR A 227 -4.56 -25.83 -7.20
N SER A 228 -4.05 -25.71 -8.42
CA SER A 228 -4.61 -26.34 -9.61
C SER A 228 -3.51 -27.01 -10.43
N ILE A 229 -3.86 -28.09 -11.13
CA ILE A 229 -2.93 -28.83 -11.98
C ILE A 229 -3.45 -28.82 -13.41
N SER A 230 -2.59 -28.41 -14.35
CA SER A 230 -2.79 -28.58 -15.79
C SER A 230 -1.78 -29.61 -16.32
N LYS A 231 -2.14 -30.32 -17.38
CA LYS A 231 -1.36 -31.41 -17.94
C LYS A 231 -1.73 -31.64 -19.42
N PRO A 232 -0.88 -32.30 -20.21
CA PRO A 232 -1.19 -32.65 -21.59
C PRO A 232 -2.32 -33.70 -21.67
N ASP A 233 -2.95 -33.80 -22.84
CA ASP A 233 -4.04 -34.75 -23.07
C ASP A 233 -3.58 -36.20 -22.91
N GLY A 234 -4.42 -37.02 -22.26
CA GLY A 234 -4.12 -38.42 -21.96
C GLY A 234 -3.21 -38.67 -20.74
N TRP A 235 -2.46 -37.67 -20.26
CA TRP A 235 -1.70 -37.78 -19.01
C TRP A 235 -2.62 -37.75 -17.80
N ARG A 236 -2.15 -38.20 -16.62
CA ARG A 236 -2.82 -37.97 -15.33
C ARG A 236 -1.83 -37.37 -14.34
N ALA A 237 -2.32 -36.47 -13.49
CA ALA A 237 -1.50 -35.85 -12.45
C ALA A 237 -2.35 -35.58 -11.21
N SER A 238 -1.77 -35.75 -10.03
CA SER A 238 -2.42 -35.47 -8.74
C SER A 238 -1.37 -35.10 -7.70
N LEU A 239 -1.70 -34.18 -6.80
CA LEU A 239 -0.86 -33.79 -5.67
C LEU A 239 -1.55 -34.26 -4.39
N ASP A 240 -0.86 -35.10 -3.62
CA ASP A 240 -1.33 -35.57 -2.31
C ASP A 240 -0.25 -35.24 -1.27
N GLY A 241 -0.58 -34.31 -0.37
CA GLY A 241 0.41 -33.68 0.51
C GLY A 241 1.61 -33.15 -0.30
N ASP A 242 2.79 -33.64 0.05
CA ASP A 242 4.08 -33.25 -0.54
C ASP A 242 4.52 -34.18 -1.69
N VAL A 243 3.58 -34.88 -2.34
CA VAL A 243 3.90 -35.84 -3.41
C VAL A 243 3.07 -35.57 -4.67
N LEU A 244 3.76 -35.14 -5.74
CA LEU A 244 3.18 -35.01 -7.07
C LEU A 244 3.31 -36.35 -7.81
N SER A 245 2.18 -36.99 -8.10
CA SER A 245 2.14 -38.20 -8.92
C SER A 245 1.80 -37.84 -10.36
N ILE A 246 2.61 -38.30 -11.33
CA ILE A 246 2.40 -38.10 -12.76
C ILE A 246 2.37 -39.46 -13.45
N THR A 247 1.32 -39.72 -14.23
CA THR A 247 1.13 -40.95 -14.98
C THR A 247 1.10 -40.66 -16.47
N ALA A 248 1.97 -41.35 -17.21
CA ALA A 248 1.96 -41.33 -18.67
C ALA A 248 0.67 -41.95 -19.25
N PRO A 249 0.24 -41.52 -20.44
CA PRO A 249 -0.88 -42.16 -21.13
C PRO A 249 -0.61 -43.66 -21.37
N VAL A 250 -1.66 -44.43 -21.59
CA VAL A 250 -1.56 -45.82 -22.05
C VAL A 250 -1.29 -45.86 -23.56
N GLU A 251 -0.61 -46.89 -24.05
CA GLU A 251 -0.19 -47.02 -25.46
C GLU A 251 -1.36 -46.96 -26.45
N GLY A 252 -2.51 -47.51 -26.08
CA GLY A 252 -3.71 -47.50 -26.93
C GLY A 252 -4.45 -46.15 -27.02
N ASN A 253 -4.01 -45.11 -26.31
CA ASN A 253 -4.66 -43.80 -26.36
C ASN A 253 -4.13 -42.95 -27.53
N ILE A 254 -4.79 -43.04 -28.67
CA ILE A 254 -4.43 -42.32 -29.91
C ILE A 254 -4.60 -40.80 -29.84
N TYR A 255 -5.31 -40.28 -28.84
CA TYR A 255 -5.51 -38.85 -28.64
C TYR A 255 -4.52 -38.25 -27.63
N ALA A 256 -3.66 -39.07 -27.02
CA ALA A 256 -2.72 -38.59 -26.03
C ALA A 256 -1.58 -37.78 -26.66
N GLU A 257 -1.22 -36.68 -25.99
CA GLU A 257 -0.01 -35.95 -26.31
C GLU A 257 1.23 -36.74 -25.84
N LYS A 258 2.26 -36.80 -26.70
CA LYS A 258 3.48 -37.56 -26.40
C LYS A 258 4.47 -36.81 -25.51
N SER A 259 4.30 -35.50 -25.40
CA SER A 259 5.08 -34.64 -24.52
C SER A 259 4.29 -33.40 -24.13
N GLY A 260 4.79 -32.65 -23.14
CA GLY A 260 4.22 -31.36 -22.75
C GLY A 260 4.63 -30.98 -21.33
N LYS A 261 3.83 -30.15 -20.66
CA LYS A 261 4.10 -29.70 -19.29
C LYS A 261 2.97 -30.07 -18.34
N VAL A 262 3.32 -30.69 -17.23
CA VAL A 262 2.46 -30.76 -16.05
C VAL A 262 2.77 -29.52 -15.22
N THR A 263 1.81 -28.62 -15.10
CA THR A 263 1.95 -27.34 -14.40
C THR A 263 1.11 -27.34 -13.13
N VAL A 264 1.70 -26.97 -12.01
CA VAL A 264 1.01 -26.72 -10.75
C VAL A 264 1.00 -25.21 -10.49
N VAL A 265 -0.19 -24.64 -10.37
CA VAL A 265 -0.39 -23.27 -9.90
C VAL A 265 -0.77 -23.35 -8.43
N ALA A 266 0.15 -22.98 -7.55
CA ALA A 266 -0.03 -22.96 -6.11
C ALA A 266 -0.37 -21.54 -5.65
N VAL A 267 -1.51 -21.37 -4.99
CA VAL A 267 -2.03 -20.09 -4.50
C VAL A 267 -1.92 -20.08 -2.99
N GLY A 268 -1.23 -19.08 -2.44
CA GLY A 268 -1.26 -18.78 -1.01
C GLY A 268 -1.89 -17.43 -0.73
N ALA A 269 -1.90 -17.04 0.55
CA ALA A 269 -2.65 -15.88 1.04
C ALA A 269 -2.40 -14.57 0.28
N THR A 270 -1.14 -14.32 -0.12
CA THR A 270 -0.73 -13.06 -0.75
C THR A 270 0.08 -13.26 -2.04
N ALA A 271 0.31 -14.49 -2.48
CA ALA A 271 1.13 -14.76 -3.66
C ALA A 271 0.72 -16.06 -4.36
N THR A 272 1.02 -16.14 -5.66
CA THR A 272 0.82 -17.33 -6.48
C THR A 272 2.16 -17.74 -7.09
N VAL A 273 2.49 -19.02 -6.97
CA VAL A 273 3.70 -19.62 -7.53
C VAL A 273 3.30 -20.65 -8.59
N VAL A 274 4.04 -20.68 -9.70
CA VAL A 274 3.83 -21.66 -10.76
C VAL A 274 5.08 -22.54 -10.88
N ALA A 275 4.90 -23.85 -10.75
CA ALA A 275 5.93 -24.84 -10.99
C ALA A 275 5.52 -25.76 -12.14
N ALA A 276 6.49 -26.25 -12.92
CA ALA A 276 6.20 -27.12 -14.06
C ALA A 276 7.22 -28.24 -14.19
N VAL A 277 6.72 -29.39 -14.65
CA VAL A 277 7.52 -30.57 -15.04
C VAL A 277 7.27 -30.84 -16.51
N GLU A 278 8.33 -30.84 -17.30
CA GLU A 278 8.29 -31.31 -18.68
C GLU A 278 8.19 -32.84 -18.69
N VAL A 279 7.26 -33.37 -19.48
CA VAL A 279 7.00 -34.81 -19.54
C VAL A 279 7.11 -35.30 -20.96
N ASN A 280 7.70 -36.48 -21.15
CA ASN A 280 7.95 -37.09 -22.46
C ASN A 280 7.68 -38.60 -22.41
N LEU A 281 7.18 -39.14 -23.52
CA LEU A 281 7.29 -40.56 -23.82
C LEU A 281 8.63 -40.86 -24.50
N PRO A 282 9.19 -42.07 -24.35
CA PRO A 282 10.41 -42.46 -25.05
C PRO A 282 10.20 -42.42 -26.57
N VAL A 283 11.20 -41.90 -27.29
CA VAL A 283 11.29 -42.05 -28.75
C VAL A 283 11.82 -43.45 -29.01
N PHE A 284 11.02 -44.31 -29.65
CA PHE A 284 11.51 -45.56 -30.19
C PHE A 284 12.08 -45.27 -31.58
N ASP A 285 13.35 -45.63 -31.78
CA ASP A 285 14.03 -45.51 -33.08
C ASP A 285 13.66 -46.76 -33.88
N ASP A 286 12.73 -46.63 -34.83
CA ASP A 286 12.17 -47.74 -35.62
C ASP A 286 13.18 -48.35 -36.62
N ASN A 287 14.46 -48.00 -36.52
CA ASN A 287 15.52 -48.38 -37.46
C ASN A 287 16.09 -49.79 -37.28
N ASN A 288 15.43 -50.67 -36.52
CA ASN A 288 15.78 -52.09 -36.43
C ASN A 288 14.64 -52.99 -36.92
N ALA A 289 14.10 -52.69 -38.10
CA ALA A 289 13.33 -53.66 -38.87
C ALA A 289 14.27 -54.81 -39.27
N GLY A 290 14.03 -55.97 -38.68
CA GLY A 290 14.85 -57.17 -38.84
C GLY A 290 15.09 -57.54 -40.30
N SER A 291 16.34 -57.92 -40.58
CA SER A 291 16.72 -58.62 -41.81
C SER A 291 15.80 -59.81 -42.03
N SER A 292 14.96 -59.78 -43.06
CA SER A 292 14.20 -60.94 -43.49
C SER A 292 15.07 -61.80 -44.41
N ASP A 293 15.85 -62.69 -43.80
CA ASP A 293 16.45 -63.83 -44.50
C ASP A 293 15.34 -64.84 -44.80
N TRP A 294 14.83 -64.79 -46.03
CA TRP A 294 14.01 -65.85 -46.60
C TRP A 294 14.93 -66.91 -47.21
N GLU A 295 15.08 -68.05 -46.52
CA GLU A 295 15.66 -69.25 -47.12
C GLU A 295 14.68 -69.81 -48.16
N GLU A 296 15.06 -69.71 -49.45
CA GLU A 296 14.45 -70.46 -50.54
C GLU A 296 14.82 -71.95 -50.40
N TRP A 297 13.82 -72.79 -50.16
CA TRP A 297 13.97 -74.25 -50.23
C TRP A 297 13.75 -74.69 -51.70
N ASN A 298 14.81 -75.24 -52.31
CA ASN A 298 14.75 -76.03 -53.55
C ASN A 298 14.44 -77.50 -53.24
#